data_AF-A0AA97D9S9-F1
#
_entry.id   AF-A0AA97D9S9-F1
#
_cell.length_a   1.000
_cell.length_b   1.000
_cell.length_c   1.000
_cell.angle_alpha   90.00
_cell.angle_beta   90.00
_cell.angle_gamma   90.00
#
_symmetry.space_group_name_H-M   'P 1'
#
loop_
_entity.id
_entity.type
_entity.pdbx_description
1 polymer ?
#
loop_
_entity_poly.entity_id
_entity_poly.type
_entity_poly.pdbx_seq_one_letter_code
_entity_poly.pdbx_strand_id
1 'polypeptide(L)'
;MERRTRNREIIVRFSDGELQLLKLKMDMVGIKNREAYIRKMALDGFIIKKDYALLKQILHELHKLGTNVNQLARAANTFGDVRAKDIAEVRKGVDEILLQLSSKE
;
A
#
# COMPACT_ATOMS: atom_id res chain seq x y z
N MET A 1 -24.14 35.44 29.83
CA MET A 1 -23.01 34.87 29.05
C MET A 1 -23.49 33.58 28.42
N GLU A 2 -23.64 33.53 27.10
CA GLU A 2 -24.03 32.29 26.39
C GLU A 2 -22.99 31.19 26.64
N ARG A 3 -23.45 30.02 27.07
CA ARG A 3 -22.59 28.83 27.16
C ARG A 3 -22.16 28.44 25.74
N ARG A 4 -20.85 28.50 25.47
CA ARG A 4 -20.29 27.92 24.24
C ARG A 4 -20.73 26.45 24.12
N THR A 5 -21.25 26.07 22.95
CA THR A 5 -21.73 24.70 22.67
C THR A 5 -20.60 23.68 22.52
N ARG A 6 -19.35 24.13 22.35
CA ARG A 6 -18.15 23.31 22.16
C ARG A 6 -17.19 23.54 23.32
N ASN A 7 -17.33 22.77 24.39
CA ASN A 7 -16.63 22.94 25.67
C ASN A 7 -15.58 21.85 25.96
N ARG A 8 -15.45 20.82 25.12
CA ARG A 8 -14.46 19.75 25.26
C ARG A 8 -13.25 20.04 24.38
N GLU A 9 -12.06 19.92 24.95
CA GLU A 9 -10.78 20.12 24.27
C GLU A 9 -10.11 18.77 23.96
N ILE A 10 -9.43 18.70 22.82
CA ILE A 10 -8.53 17.61 22.43
C ILE A 10 -7.22 18.24 21.98
N ILE A 11 -6.11 17.84 22.58
CA ILE A 11 -4.77 18.31 22.21
C ILE A 11 -4.19 17.40 21.14
N VAL A 12 -3.84 17.97 19.99
CA VAL A 12 -3.16 17.27 18.89
C VAL A 12 -1.79 17.90 18.68
N ARG A 13 -0.73 17.08 18.72
CA ARG A 13 0.65 17.52 18.53
C ARG A 13 1.05 17.33 17.06
N PHE A 14 1.78 18.31 16.53
CA PHE A 14 2.31 18.31 15.16
C PHE A 14 3.79 18.68 15.21
N SER A 15 4.57 18.10 14.32
CA SER A 15 5.88 18.62 13.93
C SER A 15 5.73 19.88 13.06
N ASP A 16 6.84 20.62 12.89
CA ASP A 16 6.83 21.82 12.05
C ASP A 16 6.45 21.53 10.59
N GLY A 17 6.92 20.40 10.04
CA GLY A 17 6.58 19.95 8.70
C GLY A 17 5.09 19.60 8.54
N GLU A 18 4.51 18.90 9.52
CA GLU A 18 3.07 18.60 9.51
C GLU A 18 2.22 19.86 9.64
N LEU A 19 2.68 20.87 10.40
CA LEU A 19 1.99 22.14 10.53
C LEU A 19 2.02 22.95 9.23
N GLN A 20 3.13 22.92 8.49
CA GLN A 20 3.21 23.54 7.14
C GLN A 20 2.25 22.85 6.18
N LEU A 21 2.21 21.51 6.18
CA LEU A 21 1.29 20.75 5.35
C LEU A 21 -0.17 21.02 5.72
N LEU A 22 -0.48 21.16 7.01
CA LEU A 22 -1.81 21.54 7.49
C LEU A 22 -2.23 22.89 6.92
N LYS A 23 -1.37 23.91 6.97
CA LYS A 23 -1.65 25.24 6.41
C LYS A 23 -1.89 25.19 4.91
N LEU A 24 -1.04 24.47 4.16
CA LEU A 24 -1.22 24.31 2.73
C LEU A 24 -2.58 23.68 2.39
N LYS A 25 -2.95 22.60 3.10
CA LYS A 25 -4.26 21.95 2.89
C LYS A 25 -5.42 22.85 3.30
N MET A 26 -5.28 23.64 4.36
CA MET A 26 -6.25 24.64 4.78
C MET A 26 -6.49 25.68 3.69
N ASP A 27 -5.41 26.20 3.09
CA ASP A 27 -5.48 27.20 2.02
C ASP A 27 -6.15 26.63 0.75
N MET A 28 -5.86 25.37 0.41
CA MET A 28 -6.48 24.68 -0.75
C MET A 28 -8.01 24.60 -0.65
N VAL A 29 -8.56 24.46 0.56
CA VAL A 29 -10.02 24.36 0.79
C VAL A 29 -10.63 25.68 1.29
N GLY A 30 -9.83 26.75 1.41
CA GLY A 30 -10.27 28.07 1.85
C GLY A 30 -10.65 28.19 3.34
N ILE A 31 -10.22 27.25 4.20
CA ILE A 31 -10.56 27.28 5.64
C ILE A 31 -9.44 27.97 6.42
N LYS A 32 -9.70 29.20 6.90
CA LYS A 32 -8.72 29.98 7.68
C LYS A 32 -8.60 29.56 9.15
N ASN A 33 -9.69 29.04 9.73
CA ASN A 33 -9.69 28.63 11.13
C ASN A 33 -9.19 27.19 11.28
N ARG A 34 -8.03 27.04 11.92
CA ARG A 34 -7.38 25.74 12.16
C ARG A 34 -8.25 24.77 12.97
N GLU A 35 -8.93 25.22 14.01
CA GLU A 35 -9.84 24.34 14.78
C GLU A 35 -11.02 23.87 13.94
N ALA A 36 -11.56 24.75 13.09
CA ALA A 36 -12.64 24.38 12.18
C ALA A 36 -12.15 23.35 11.16
N TYR A 37 -10.96 23.54 10.60
CA TYR A 37 -10.35 22.60 9.67
C TYR A 37 -10.08 21.24 10.32
N ILE A 38 -9.40 21.21 11.48
CA ILE A 38 -9.10 19.96 12.19
C ILE A 38 -10.38 19.22 12.57
N ARG A 39 -11.41 19.94 13.05
CA ARG A 39 -12.71 19.33 13.38
C ARG A 39 -13.42 18.78 12.14
N LYS A 40 -13.43 19.53 11.02
CA LYS A 40 -14.01 19.06 9.75
C LYS A 40 -13.32 17.78 9.29
N MET A 41 -11.99 17.73 9.34
CA MET A 41 -11.22 16.54 8.97
C MET A 41 -11.40 15.38 9.95
N ALA A 42 -11.56 15.64 11.25
CA ALA A 42 -11.78 14.60 12.26
C ALA A 42 -13.19 13.98 12.18
N LEU A 43 -14.19 14.73 11.73
CA LEU A 43 -15.58 14.28 11.64
C LEU A 43 -15.92 13.71 10.25
N ASP A 44 -15.50 14.40 9.19
CA ASP A 44 -15.89 14.10 7.81
C ASP A 44 -14.76 13.51 6.97
N GLY A 45 -13.55 13.40 7.53
CA GLY A 45 -12.41 12.87 6.81
C GLY A 45 -12.59 11.38 6.52
N PHE A 46 -12.38 10.98 5.27
CA PHE A 46 -12.29 9.58 4.90
C PHE A 46 -10.91 9.02 5.27
N ILE A 47 -10.89 7.92 6.00
CA ILE A 47 -9.67 7.14 6.21
C ILE A 47 -9.54 6.15 5.05
N ILE A 48 -8.64 6.44 4.11
CA ILE A 48 -8.32 5.51 3.04
C ILE A 48 -7.37 4.45 3.58
N LYS A 49 -7.93 3.31 4.00
CA LYS A 49 -7.15 2.12 4.31
C LYS A 49 -6.82 1.42 2.99
N LYS A 50 -5.58 1.57 2.53
CA LYS A 50 -5.10 0.79 1.39
C LYS A 50 -4.82 -0.64 1.88
N ASP A 51 -5.69 -1.57 1.50
CA ASP A 51 -5.45 -2.99 1.75
C ASP A 51 -4.56 -3.56 0.65
N TYR A 52 -3.34 -3.92 1.04
CA TYR A 52 -2.34 -4.52 0.16
C TYR A 52 -2.20 -6.03 0.40
N ALA A 53 -3.13 -6.68 1.10
CA ALA A 53 -3.05 -8.12 1.38
C ALA A 53 -2.87 -8.94 0.09
N LEU A 54 -3.66 -8.64 -0.94
CA LEU A 54 -3.55 -9.30 -2.25
C LEU A 54 -2.20 -9.04 -2.92
N LEU A 55 -1.73 -7.80 -2.93
CA LEU A 55 -0.42 -7.44 -3.50
C LEU A 55 0.71 -8.20 -2.79
N LYS A 56 0.65 -8.32 -1.46
CA LYS A 56 1.62 -9.09 -0.68
C LYS A 56 1.59 -10.59 -1.03
N GLN A 57 0.40 -11.15 -1.26
CA GLN A 57 0.25 -12.55 -1.67
C GLN A 57 0.87 -12.79 -3.05
N ILE A 58 0.60 -11.93 -4.02
CA ILE A 58 1.18 -12.03 -5.36
C ILE A 58 2.71 -11.90 -5.32
N LEU A 59 3.23 -10.93 -4.55
CA LEU A 59 4.68 -10.77 -4.36
C LEU A 59 5.34 -12.02 -3.74
N HIS A 60 4.66 -12.67 -2.81
CA HIS A 60 5.14 -13.90 -2.18
C HIS A 60 5.24 -15.05 -3.19
N GLU A 61 4.23 -15.25 -4.04
CA GLU A 61 4.26 -16.28 -5.08
C GLU A 61 5.32 -15.97 -6.15
N LEU A 62 5.45 -14.71 -6.57
CA LEU A 62 6.53 -14.28 -7.47
C LEU A 62 7.92 -14.57 -6.88
N HIS A 63 8.12 -14.34 -5.58
CA HIS A 63 9.39 -14.62 -4.92
C HIS A 63 9.73 -16.12 -4.93
N LYS A 64 8.74 -16.99 -4.72
CA LYS A 64 8.94 -18.45 -4.84
C LYS A 64 9.33 -18.83 -6.26
N LEU A 65 8.68 -18.28 -7.28
CA LEU A 65 9.05 -18.56 -8.67
C LEU A 65 10.47 -18.09 -8.98
N GLY A 66 10.87 -16.90 -8.53
CA GLY A 66 12.24 -16.41 -8.68
C GLY A 66 13.26 -17.35 -8.02
N THR A 67 12.90 -17.92 -6.87
CA THR A 67 13.72 -18.93 -6.18
C THR A 67 13.86 -20.20 -7.02
N ASN A 68 12.76 -20.70 -7.59
CA ASN A 68 12.76 -21.90 -8.44
C ASN A 68 13.57 -21.67 -9.73
N VAL A 69 13.42 -20.51 -10.39
CA VAL A 69 14.23 -20.13 -11.55
C VAL A 69 15.72 -20.11 -11.21
N ASN A 70 16.09 -19.58 -10.05
CA ASN A 70 17.49 -19.57 -9.62
C ASN A 70 18.03 -20.98 -9.36
N GLN A 71 17.19 -21.91 -8.87
CA GLN A 71 17.58 -23.32 -8.73
C GLN A 71 17.81 -23.97 -10.10
N LEU A 72 16.95 -23.70 -11.09
CA LEU A 72 17.14 -24.17 -12.46
C LEU A 72 18.43 -23.62 -13.08
N ALA A 73 18.72 -22.33 -12.89
CA ALA A 73 19.95 -21.71 -13.37
C ALA A 73 21.19 -22.36 -12.74
N ARG A 74 21.16 -22.64 -11.43
CA ARG A 74 22.24 -23.36 -10.74
C ARG A 74 22.40 -24.79 -11.26
N ALA A 75 21.29 -25.50 -11.46
CA ALA A 75 21.32 -26.86 -12.00
C ALA A 75 21.90 -26.88 -13.42
N ALA A 76 21.47 -25.96 -14.30
CA ALA A 76 22.02 -25.79 -15.64
C ALA A 76 23.54 -25.54 -15.60
N ASN A 77 23.98 -24.63 -14.73
CA ASN A 77 25.40 -24.27 -14.62
C ASN A 77 26.25 -25.38 -14.02
N THR A 78 25.66 -26.26 -13.20
CA THR A 78 26.39 -27.32 -12.46
C THR A 78 26.41 -28.63 -13.24
N PHE A 79 25.29 -29.02 -13.85
CA PHE A 79 25.10 -30.32 -14.49
C PHE A 79 25.02 -30.24 -16.02
N GLY A 80 24.94 -29.04 -16.59
CA GLY A 80 24.82 -28.82 -18.03
C GLY A 80 23.46 -29.20 -18.62
N ASP A 81 22.52 -29.67 -17.79
CA ASP A 81 21.20 -30.13 -18.21
C ASP A 81 20.13 -29.73 -17.20
N VAL A 82 18.92 -29.45 -17.69
CA VAL A 82 17.74 -29.09 -16.91
C VAL A 82 16.56 -29.87 -17.42
N ARG A 83 15.84 -30.53 -16.50
CA ARG A 83 14.69 -31.36 -16.87
C ARG A 83 13.57 -30.47 -17.40
N ALA A 84 13.02 -30.83 -18.56
CA ALA A 84 11.89 -30.13 -19.16
C ALA A 84 10.66 -30.03 -18.23
N LYS A 85 10.48 -31.01 -17.34
CA LYS A 85 9.41 -31.01 -16.33
C LYS A 85 9.54 -29.83 -15.36
N ASP A 86 10.75 -29.53 -14.90
CA ASP A 86 10.98 -28.49 -13.90
C ASP A 86 10.79 -27.09 -14.52
N ILE A 87 11.14 -26.94 -15.81
CA ILE A 87 10.86 -25.73 -16.61
C ILE A 87 9.35 -25.55 -16.81
N ALA A 88 8.62 -26.63 -17.11
CA ALA A 88 7.18 -26.59 -17.31
C ALA A 88 6.42 -26.21 -16.03
N GLU A 89 6.89 -26.66 -14.87
CA GLU A 89 6.31 -26.32 -13.56
C GLU A 89 6.48 -24.84 -13.22
N VAL A 90 7.68 -24.28 -13.44
CA VAL A 90 7.92 -22.83 -13.26
C VAL A 90 7.07 -22.01 -14.23
N ARG A 91 6.97 -22.45 -15.50
CA ARG A 91 6.15 -21.76 -16.51
C ARG A 91 4.67 -21.73 -16.14
N LYS A 92 4.14 -22.86 -15.66
CA LYS A 92 2.76 -22.95 -15.18
C LYS A 92 2.50 -21.98 -14.02
N GLY A 93 3.42 -21.88 -13.07
CA GLY A 93 3.30 -20.91 -11.97
C GLY A 93 3.31 -19.45 -12.42
N VAL A 94 4.11 -19.11 -13.45
CA VAL A 94 4.08 -17.77 -14.06
C VAL A 94 2.72 -17.49 -14.72
N ASP A 95 2.20 -18.45 -15.48
CA ASP A 95 0.90 -18.32 -16.17
C ASP A 95 -0.25 -18.14 -15.16
N GLU A 96 -0.22 -18.85 -14.03
CA GLU A 96 -1.19 -18.70 -12.94
C GLU A 96 -1.16 -17.30 -12.30
N ILE A 97 0.02 -16.72 -12.08
CA ILE A 97 0.15 -15.35 -11.56
C ILE A 97 -0.34 -14.32 -12.59
N LEU A 98 -0.02 -14.50 -13.86
CA LEU A 98 -0.48 -13.62 -14.94
C LEU A 98 -2.01 -13.63 -15.06
N LEU A 99 -2.63 -14.81 -14.98
CA LEU A 99 -4.09 -14.93 -14.92
C LEU A 99 -4.68 -14.17 -13.73
N GLN A 100 -4.11 -14.30 -12.53
CA GLN A 100 -4.59 -13.58 -11.35
C GLN A 100 -4.50 -12.05 -11.49
N LEU A 101 -3.50 -11.55 -12.22
CA LEU A 101 -3.34 -10.12 -12.50
C LEU A 101 -4.35 -9.63 -13.55
N SER A 102 -4.54 -10.38 -14.64
CA SER A 102 -5.46 -10.01 -15.73
C SER A 102 -6.94 -10.20 -15.41
N SER A 103 -7.28 -11.03 -14.42
CA SER A 103 -8.67 -11.30 -14.03
C SER A 103 -9.34 -10.18 -13.21
N LYS A 104 -8.64 -9.07 -12.94
CA LYS A 104 -9.11 -8.00 -12.06
C LYS A 104 -8.98 -6.57 -12.63
N GLU A 105 -8.81 -6.44 -13.94
CA GLU A 105 -9.07 -5.19 -14.67
C GLU A 105 -10.56 -5.06 -15.06
#